data_AF-A0A1Q3MF18-F1
#
_entry.id   AF-A0A1Q3MF18-F1
#
_cell.length_a   1.000
_cell.length_b   1.000
_cell.length_c   1.000
_cell.angle_alpha   90.00
_cell.angle_beta   90.00
_cell.angle_gamma   90.00
#
_symmetry.space_group_name_H-M   'P 1'
#
loop_
_entity.id
_entity.type
_entity.pdbx_description
1 polymer ?
#
loop_
_entity_poly.entity_id
_entity_poly.type
_entity_poly.pdbx_seq_one_letter_code
_entity_poly.pdbx_strand_id
1 'polypeptide(L)'
;MYRPEETIRATWSGSSGGQKDWVGFYPTPGNAPIRGKSNGPATLWKYCDGKANGSLTFDKSGLPPGQYVAHLLKEDGYVDLAPPIKFRILPPPGAKPRFLVGEIHLRHAVTSQPYLARISGYAVNVDSFAKVTGPSWVKVSADGLISGTPGSKDSGDVRLTLSARMGTEKIFAQASFNVQPKGKEKVSSLSVLSYNVWVGLGGVKDGLRKGLESIVQADVDMVGIVEPGQTPQVLGEKLGWHHDPDGFISKYPFTKLSSGSGFSLYRVTVAESPRKQLIVGVCHFDYQHYVPYLAQKKGTTTEMLMAEENASQRPRQYREFVAAAAPYLNNTDREPVVVMGDFNTASHLDWTEANRKNHAGHALDFPGSILFEKAGLIDTYRTLHPDPAKDPGVTWSPIYVGDEPRDRIDFVYSKGERFKPRESKVYVTKVESTASSWLATGNGATEAIRNNTWPSDHAAVLTRFRWLP
;
A
#
# COMPACT_ATOMS: atom_id res chain seq x y z
N MET A 1 -25.61 -3.11 15.45
CA MET A 1 -24.40 -3.96 15.37
C MET A 1 -24.86 -5.34 14.95
N TYR A 2 -24.03 -6.05 14.20
CA TYR A 2 -24.43 -7.28 13.55
C TYR A 2 -23.31 -8.32 13.65
N ARG A 3 -23.59 -9.58 14.02
CA ARG A 3 -22.61 -10.68 13.91
C ARG A 3 -22.49 -11.15 12.46
N PRO A 4 -21.38 -11.75 11.99
CA PRO A 4 -21.23 -12.14 10.59
C PRO A 4 -22.35 -13.05 10.06
N GLU A 5 -22.94 -13.87 10.92
CA GLU A 5 -23.97 -14.85 10.60
C GLU A 5 -25.40 -14.31 10.55
N GLU A 6 -25.70 -13.13 11.11
CA GLU A 6 -27.08 -12.62 11.07
C GLU A 6 -27.39 -12.03 9.67
N THR A 7 -28.65 -11.78 9.35
CA THR A 7 -29.00 -11.01 8.14
C THR A 7 -29.06 -9.51 8.44
N ILE A 8 -28.81 -8.65 7.45
CA ILE A 8 -29.08 -7.21 7.58
C ILE A 8 -30.41 -6.92 6.90
N ARG A 9 -31.33 -6.30 7.64
CA ARG A 9 -32.56 -5.76 7.08
C ARG A 9 -32.43 -4.25 6.94
N ALA A 10 -32.40 -3.76 5.70
CA ALA A 10 -32.55 -2.34 5.40
C ALA A 10 -34.04 -2.05 5.20
N THR A 11 -34.54 -0.96 5.78
CA THR A 11 -35.92 -0.50 5.63
C THR A 11 -35.94 0.97 5.28
N TRP A 12 -36.83 1.38 4.40
CA TRP A 12 -37.02 2.79 4.04
C TRP A 12 -38.50 3.10 3.87
N SER A 13 -38.81 4.39 3.99
CA SER A 13 -40.16 4.92 3.79
C SER A 13 -40.07 6.35 3.24
N GLY A 14 -41.04 6.73 2.41
CA GLY A 14 -41.13 8.08 1.85
C GLY A 14 -40.05 8.44 0.84
N SER A 15 -39.45 7.46 0.16
CA SER A 15 -38.55 7.74 -0.98
C SER A 15 -39.34 8.12 -2.24
N SER A 16 -38.66 8.60 -3.28
CA SER A 16 -39.26 8.90 -4.58
C SER A 16 -39.88 7.68 -5.28
N GLY A 17 -39.53 6.46 -4.87
CA GLY A 17 -39.96 5.24 -5.55
C GLY A 17 -39.37 5.10 -6.95
N GLY A 18 -38.17 5.63 -7.17
CA GLY A 18 -37.48 5.53 -8.44
C GLY A 18 -37.18 4.08 -8.80
N GLN A 19 -37.30 3.74 -10.08
CA GLN A 19 -37.16 2.35 -10.55
C GLN A 19 -35.78 1.79 -10.22
N LYS A 20 -34.75 2.65 -10.27
CA LYS A 20 -33.35 2.31 -9.98
C LYS A 20 -32.85 2.95 -8.70
N ASP A 21 -33.75 3.35 -7.79
CA ASP A 21 -33.34 3.67 -6.42
C ASP A 21 -32.75 2.41 -5.78
N TRP A 22 -31.68 2.55 -4.99
CA TRP A 22 -30.92 1.40 -4.49
C TRP A 22 -30.32 1.62 -3.10
N VAL A 23 -30.12 0.52 -2.39
CA VAL A 23 -29.41 0.52 -1.10
C VAL A 23 -28.01 -0.01 -1.32
N GLY A 24 -26.99 0.74 -0.88
CA GLY A 24 -25.59 0.36 -0.95
C GLY A 24 -24.91 0.38 0.43
N PHE A 25 -24.11 -0.64 0.72
CA PHE A 25 -23.28 -0.72 1.93
C PHE A 25 -21.81 -0.50 1.60
N TYR A 26 -21.18 0.43 2.31
CA TYR A 26 -19.80 0.84 2.08
C TYR A 26 -18.97 0.75 3.36
N PRO A 27 -17.71 0.30 3.33
CA PRO A 27 -16.80 0.41 4.46
C PRO A 27 -16.60 1.88 4.84
N THR A 28 -16.49 2.16 6.14
CA THR A 28 -16.19 3.50 6.65
C THR A 28 -15.09 3.46 7.73
N PRO A 29 -14.06 4.32 7.67
CA PRO A 29 -13.74 5.22 6.55
C PRO A 29 -13.35 4.39 5.30
N GLY A 30 -13.50 4.99 4.12
CA GLY A 30 -13.33 4.27 2.86
C GLY A 30 -14.12 4.91 1.71
N ASN A 31 -14.74 4.06 0.89
CA ASN A 31 -15.24 4.43 -0.42
C ASN A 31 -16.72 4.83 -0.47
N ALA A 32 -17.29 5.17 0.69
CA ALA A 32 -18.65 5.66 0.78
C ALA A 32 -18.84 6.91 -0.10
N PRO A 33 -19.99 7.07 -0.79
CA PRO A 33 -20.28 8.25 -1.58
C PRO A 33 -20.20 9.52 -0.73
N ILE A 34 -19.63 10.60 -1.30
CA ILE A 34 -19.53 11.89 -0.64
C ILE A 34 -20.12 12.95 -1.56
N ARG A 35 -21.09 13.72 -1.04
CA ARG A 35 -21.72 14.85 -1.73
C ARG A 35 -22.26 14.49 -3.13
N GLY A 36 -22.94 13.34 -3.24
CA GLY A 36 -23.59 12.93 -4.49
C GLY A 36 -22.66 12.28 -5.52
N LYS A 37 -21.39 12.06 -5.19
CA LYS A 37 -20.40 11.46 -6.09
C LYS A 37 -19.98 10.08 -5.62
N SER A 38 -19.83 9.16 -6.56
CA SER A 38 -19.21 7.87 -6.29
C SER A 38 -17.77 8.07 -5.87
N ASN A 39 -17.40 7.41 -4.78
CA ASN A 39 -16.01 7.25 -4.38
C ASN A 39 -15.60 5.78 -4.47
N GLY A 40 -16.36 4.91 -5.14
CA GLY A 40 -16.10 3.48 -5.28
C GLY A 40 -17.34 2.60 -5.32
N PRO A 41 -17.17 1.29 -5.64
CA PRO A 41 -18.27 0.34 -5.62
C PRO A 41 -18.72 0.06 -4.19
N ALA A 42 -20.03 -0.12 -4.01
CA ALA A 42 -20.58 -0.64 -2.76
C ALA A 42 -20.09 -2.08 -2.55
N THR A 43 -19.82 -2.47 -1.29
CA THR A 43 -19.45 -3.86 -0.95
C THR A 43 -20.64 -4.80 -1.15
N LEU A 44 -21.85 -4.33 -0.83
CA LEU A 44 -23.10 -5.01 -1.14
C LEU A 44 -24.13 -3.97 -1.55
N TRP A 45 -24.99 -4.32 -2.49
CA TRP A 45 -26.06 -3.43 -2.93
C TRP A 45 -27.25 -4.20 -3.50
N LYS A 46 -28.43 -3.60 -3.46
CA LYS A 46 -29.67 -4.10 -4.08
C LYS A 46 -30.56 -2.93 -4.51
N TYR A 47 -31.28 -3.09 -5.62
CA TYR A 47 -32.32 -2.14 -6.03
C TYR A 47 -33.52 -2.19 -5.09
N CYS A 48 -34.21 -1.06 -4.98
CA CYS A 48 -35.45 -0.88 -4.22
C CYS A 48 -36.69 -1.28 -5.03
N ASP A 49 -36.52 -1.61 -6.31
CA ASP A 49 -37.55 -2.07 -7.25
C ASP A 49 -38.76 -1.13 -7.36
N GLY A 50 -38.51 0.19 -7.45
CA GLY A 50 -39.56 1.20 -7.60
C GLY A 50 -40.43 1.45 -6.36
N LYS A 51 -40.07 0.90 -5.20
CA LYS A 51 -40.88 1.03 -3.98
C LYS A 51 -40.53 2.30 -3.22
N ALA A 52 -41.52 3.18 -3.03
CA ALA A 52 -41.39 4.36 -2.16
C ALA A 52 -41.24 3.99 -0.67
N ASN A 53 -41.71 2.80 -0.28
CA ASN A 53 -41.59 2.23 1.06
C ASN A 53 -41.26 0.74 0.94
N GLY A 54 -40.26 0.25 1.67
CA GLY A 54 -39.85 -1.14 1.49
C GLY A 54 -38.82 -1.64 2.49
N SER A 55 -38.46 -2.91 2.28
CA SER A 55 -37.42 -3.58 3.05
C SER A 55 -36.63 -4.51 2.13
N LEU A 56 -35.30 -4.50 2.27
CA LEU A 56 -34.37 -5.40 1.62
C LEU A 56 -33.62 -6.19 2.68
N THR A 57 -33.46 -7.50 2.43
CA THR A 57 -32.63 -8.37 3.27
C THR A 57 -31.35 -8.67 2.53
N PHE A 58 -30.21 -8.51 3.21
CA PHE A 58 -28.89 -8.80 2.70
C PHE A 58 -28.30 -10.00 3.45
N ASP A 59 -27.83 -10.98 2.69
CA ASP A 59 -26.84 -11.93 3.17
C ASP A 59 -25.51 -11.17 3.28
N LYS A 60 -24.84 -11.31 4.41
CA LYS A 60 -23.58 -10.60 4.69
C LYS A 60 -22.38 -11.28 4.06
N SER A 61 -22.56 -12.37 3.31
CA SER A 61 -21.50 -12.98 2.51
C SER A 61 -20.73 -11.90 1.73
N GLY A 62 -19.50 -11.59 2.15
CA GLY A 62 -18.68 -10.52 1.55
C GLY A 62 -18.48 -9.26 2.41
N LEU A 63 -19.12 -9.12 3.57
CA LEU A 63 -18.84 -8.05 4.54
C LEU A 63 -17.89 -8.56 5.65
N PRO A 64 -16.58 -8.31 5.56
CA PRO A 64 -15.67 -8.61 6.66
C PRO A 64 -16.02 -7.80 7.93
N PRO A 65 -15.53 -8.20 9.12
CA PRO A 65 -15.69 -7.42 10.34
C PRO A 65 -15.19 -5.99 10.17
N GLY A 66 -16.02 -5.01 10.55
CA GLY A 66 -15.70 -3.62 10.28
C GLY A 66 -16.86 -2.66 10.48
N GLN A 67 -16.55 -1.37 10.32
CA GLN A 67 -17.52 -0.29 10.32
C GLN A 67 -18.00 -0.05 8.88
N TYR A 68 -19.30 0.14 8.73
CA TYR A 68 -19.96 0.36 7.46
C TYR A 68 -20.95 1.52 7.53
N VAL A 69 -21.30 2.05 6.38
CA VAL A 69 -22.39 3.00 6.20
C VAL A 69 -23.32 2.50 5.10
N ALA A 70 -24.62 2.55 5.39
CA ALA A 70 -25.68 2.25 4.45
C ALA A 70 -26.21 3.55 3.84
N HIS A 71 -26.30 3.58 2.52
CA HIS A 71 -26.86 4.67 1.75
C HIS A 71 -28.13 4.21 1.03
N LEU A 72 -29.13 5.08 0.95
CA LEU A 72 -30.26 4.95 0.04
C LEU A 72 -30.06 5.96 -1.08
N LEU A 73 -29.83 5.50 -2.30
CA LEU A 73 -29.32 6.29 -3.40
C LEU A 73 -30.32 6.35 -4.55
N LYS A 74 -30.37 7.51 -5.20
CA LYS A 74 -31.34 7.82 -6.25
C LYS A 74 -30.92 7.30 -7.63
N GLU A 75 -31.80 6.57 -8.31
CA GLU A 75 -31.76 6.26 -9.75
C GLU A 75 -30.38 5.96 -10.35
N ASP A 76 -29.73 4.85 -9.96
CA ASP A 76 -28.33 4.49 -10.36
C ASP A 76 -27.24 5.53 -10.04
N GLY A 77 -27.62 6.64 -9.42
CA GLY A 77 -26.75 7.71 -8.98
C GLY A 77 -26.28 7.52 -7.54
N TYR A 78 -25.60 8.54 -7.02
CA TYR A 78 -24.96 8.54 -5.70
C TYR A 78 -25.50 9.66 -4.79
N VAL A 79 -26.63 10.26 -5.17
CA VAL A 79 -27.33 11.25 -4.37
C VAL A 79 -28.16 10.52 -3.33
N ASP A 80 -27.90 10.82 -2.06
CA ASP A 80 -28.63 10.27 -0.92
C ASP A 80 -30.09 10.74 -0.93
N LEU A 81 -31.03 9.80 -0.88
CA LEU A 81 -32.47 10.03 -0.68
C LEU A 81 -32.83 10.12 0.81
N ALA A 82 -31.92 9.71 1.69
CA ALA A 82 -32.07 9.79 3.14
C ALA A 82 -30.68 9.90 3.80
N PRO A 83 -30.58 10.46 5.03
CA PRO A 83 -29.32 10.48 5.77
C PRO A 83 -28.70 9.08 5.89
N PRO A 84 -27.40 8.90 5.55
CA PRO A 84 -26.75 7.60 5.63
C PRO A 84 -26.69 7.05 7.06
N ILE A 85 -26.84 5.73 7.21
CA ILE A 85 -26.89 5.05 8.52
C ILE A 85 -25.61 4.25 8.74
N LYS A 86 -24.88 4.55 9.82
CA LYS A 86 -23.69 3.77 10.20
C LYS A 86 -24.09 2.48 10.92
N PHE A 87 -23.41 1.40 10.59
CA PHE A 87 -23.53 0.12 11.29
C PHE A 87 -22.17 -0.58 11.37
N ARG A 88 -22.13 -1.68 12.11
CA ARG A 88 -20.90 -2.45 12.32
C ARG A 88 -21.16 -3.93 12.19
N ILE A 89 -20.27 -4.60 11.47
CA ILE A 89 -20.12 -6.06 11.47
C ILE A 89 -19.10 -6.43 12.55
N LEU A 90 -19.54 -7.24 13.51
CA LEU A 90 -18.70 -7.76 14.58
C LEU A 90 -17.80 -8.88 14.05
N PRO A 91 -16.68 -9.17 14.71
CA PRO A 91 -15.89 -10.36 14.44
C PRO A 91 -16.69 -11.66 14.58
N PRO A 92 -16.29 -12.76 13.91
CA PRO A 92 -16.89 -14.07 14.12
C PRO A 92 -16.83 -14.50 15.59
N PRO A 93 -17.79 -15.32 16.07
CA PRO A 93 -17.72 -15.91 17.40
C PRO A 93 -16.36 -16.58 17.64
N GLY A 94 -15.72 -16.29 18.78
CA GLY A 94 -14.41 -16.82 19.15
C GLY A 94 -13.20 -16.09 18.56
N ALA A 95 -13.40 -15.09 17.69
CA ALA A 95 -12.32 -14.20 17.29
C ALA A 95 -11.77 -13.46 18.51
N LYS A 96 -10.44 -13.35 18.61
CA LYS A 96 -9.75 -12.65 19.70
C LYS A 96 -9.25 -11.28 19.24
N PRO A 97 -9.24 -10.25 20.12
CA PRO A 97 -8.55 -9.01 19.84
C PRO A 97 -7.06 -9.29 19.73
N ARG A 98 -6.38 -8.64 18.79
CA ARG A 98 -4.91 -8.65 18.74
C ARG A 98 -4.37 -7.36 18.17
N PHE A 99 -3.22 -6.95 18.68
CA PHE A 99 -2.35 -6.02 17.96
C PHE A 99 -1.62 -6.77 16.85
N LEU A 100 -1.33 -6.05 15.77
CA LEU A 100 -0.62 -6.60 14.61
C LEU A 100 0.89 -6.68 14.84
N VAL A 101 1.40 -5.87 15.77
CA VAL A 101 2.80 -5.78 16.20
C VAL A 101 2.86 -5.53 17.71
N GLY A 102 3.94 -5.95 18.36
CA GLY A 102 4.15 -5.71 19.80
C GLY A 102 4.55 -4.27 20.15
N GLU A 103 5.21 -3.58 19.21
CA GLU A 103 5.59 -2.18 19.30
C GLU A 103 5.19 -1.44 18.02
N ILE A 104 4.57 -0.27 18.17
CA ILE A 104 4.13 0.60 17.08
C ILE A 104 5.10 1.79 16.99
N HIS A 105 5.84 1.90 15.90
CA HIS A 105 6.76 3.03 15.66
C HIS A 105 6.06 4.17 14.90
N LEU A 106 5.74 5.24 15.65
CA LEU A 106 5.07 6.42 15.13
C LEU A 106 6.07 7.49 14.66
N ARG A 107 5.62 8.40 13.80
CA ARG A 107 6.42 9.56 13.38
C ARG A 107 6.80 10.40 14.61
N HIS A 108 7.98 11.01 14.56
CA HIS A 108 8.41 11.97 15.57
C HIS A 108 7.41 13.13 15.75
N ALA A 109 7.37 13.68 16.95
CA ALA A 109 6.66 14.91 17.28
C ALA A 109 7.64 16.09 17.31
N VAL A 110 7.11 17.32 17.23
CA VAL A 110 7.93 18.54 17.32
C VAL A 110 7.40 19.41 18.46
N THR A 111 8.29 19.92 19.31
CA THR A 111 7.91 20.78 20.45
C THR A 111 7.10 21.99 19.98
N SER A 112 6.06 22.33 20.74
CA SER A 112 5.13 23.44 20.47
C SER A 112 4.34 23.31 19.16
N GLN A 113 4.28 22.11 18.56
CA GLN A 113 3.41 21.81 17.42
C GLN A 113 2.39 20.73 17.80
N PRO A 114 1.14 20.81 17.31
CA PRO A 114 0.18 19.74 17.47
C PRO A 114 0.71 18.42 16.89
N TYR A 115 0.65 17.36 17.68
CA TYR A 115 0.96 16.00 17.28
C TYR A 115 -0.33 15.23 17.06
N LEU A 116 -0.42 14.53 15.93
CA LEU A 116 -1.51 13.63 15.58
C LEU A 116 -0.93 12.33 15.02
N ALA A 117 -1.42 11.20 15.52
CA ALA A 117 -1.14 9.87 14.99
C ALA A 117 -2.35 8.96 15.20
N ARG A 118 -2.49 7.88 14.43
CA ARG A 118 -3.64 6.98 14.52
C ARG A 118 -3.19 5.54 14.68
N ILE A 119 -3.81 4.84 15.63
CA ILE A 119 -3.51 3.44 15.96
C ILE A 119 -4.64 2.47 15.62
N SER A 120 -5.75 2.97 15.05
CA SER A 120 -6.89 2.13 14.65
C SER A 120 -6.53 1.04 13.64
N GLY A 121 -5.52 1.27 12.80
CA GLY A 121 -5.03 0.30 11.82
C GLY A 121 -4.06 -0.75 12.38
N TYR A 122 -3.67 -0.68 13.66
CA TYR A 122 -2.64 -1.54 14.26
C TYR A 122 -3.21 -2.66 15.13
N ALA A 123 -4.53 -2.77 15.22
CA ALA A 123 -5.20 -3.85 15.92
C ALA A 123 -6.45 -4.30 15.15
N VAL A 124 -6.79 -5.57 15.31
CA VAL A 124 -7.98 -6.18 14.69
C VAL A 124 -8.87 -6.76 15.77
N ASN A 125 -10.17 -6.83 15.46
CA ASN A 125 -11.20 -7.29 16.40
C ASN A 125 -11.21 -6.44 17.68
N VAL A 126 -11.19 -5.11 17.55
CA VAL A 126 -11.20 -4.19 18.70
C VAL A 126 -12.29 -3.14 18.53
N ASP A 127 -12.89 -2.73 19.64
CA ASP A 127 -13.97 -1.75 19.75
C ASP A 127 -13.44 -0.36 20.11
N SER A 128 -12.42 -0.31 20.95
CA SER A 128 -11.87 0.94 21.44
C SER A 128 -10.41 0.83 21.89
N PHE A 129 -9.76 1.99 21.96
CA PHE A 129 -8.41 2.18 22.45
C PHE A 129 -8.39 3.11 23.67
N ALA A 130 -7.34 2.99 24.48
CA ALA A 130 -7.07 3.92 25.58
C ALA A 130 -5.58 3.99 25.90
N LYS A 131 -5.13 5.13 26.43
CA LYS A 131 -3.81 5.28 27.04
C LYS A 131 -3.81 4.62 28.42
N VAL A 132 -2.86 3.72 28.67
CA VAL A 132 -2.62 3.14 30.00
C VAL A 132 -1.53 3.93 30.71
N THR A 133 -0.39 4.11 30.06
CA THR A 133 0.73 4.92 30.56
C THR A 133 1.31 5.79 29.46
N GLY A 134 2.02 6.85 29.85
CA GLY A 134 2.69 7.78 28.94
C GLY A 134 2.56 9.24 29.40
N PRO A 135 3.24 10.18 28.73
CA PRO A 135 3.25 11.59 29.13
C PRO A 135 1.86 12.20 29.24
N SER A 136 1.67 13.14 30.16
CA SER A 136 0.37 13.79 30.42
C SER A 136 -0.16 14.58 29.22
N TRP A 137 0.74 15.14 28.40
CA TRP A 137 0.39 15.90 27.21
C TRP A 137 -0.20 15.03 26.08
N VAL A 138 0.03 13.70 26.11
CA VAL A 138 -0.51 12.75 25.14
C VAL A 138 -1.90 12.27 25.57
N LYS A 139 -2.87 12.35 24.66
CA LYS A 139 -4.21 11.78 24.80
C LYS A 139 -4.41 10.67 23.76
N VAL A 140 -5.24 9.69 24.10
CA VAL A 140 -5.67 8.62 23.19
C VAL A 140 -7.18 8.52 23.28
N SER A 141 -7.86 8.78 22.16
CA SER A 141 -9.32 8.64 22.07
C SER A 141 -9.72 7.17 21.90
N ALA A 142 -11.02 6.89 22.13
CA ALA A 142 -11.59 5.57 21.95
C ALA A 142 -11.43 5.04 20.51
N ASP A 143 -11.46 5.90 19.50
CA ASP A 143 -11.27 5.51 18.09
C ASP A 143 -9.79 5.41 17.68
N GLY A 144 -8.86 5.55 18.63
CA GLY A 144 -7.42 5.36 18.40
C GLY A 144 -6.70 6.57 17.80
N LEU A 145 -7.23 7.79 17.96
CA LEU A 145 -6.46 9.01 17.69
C LEU A 145 -5.55 9.31 18.88
N ILE A 146 -4.25 9.38 18.62
CA ILE A 146 -3.25 9.94 19.52
C ILE A 146 -3.14 11.44 19.22
N SER A 147 -3.28 12.28 20.23
CA SER A 147 -3.19 13.73 20.08
C SER A 147 -2.52 14.42 21.27
N GLY A 148 -1.96 15.61 21.03
CA GLY A 148 -1.35 16.43 22.08
C GLY A 148 -0.40 17.47 21.52
N THR A 149 0.18 18.30 22.39
CA THR A 149 1.22 19.26 22.01
C THR A 149 2.35 19.15 23.02
N PRO A 150 3.53 18.61 22.64
CA PRO A 150 4.66 18.52 23.56
C PRO A 150 5.24 19.90 23.85
N GLY A 151 5.60 20.16 25.10
CA GLY A 151 6.37 21.33 25.51
C GLY A 151 7.87 21.14 25.29
N SER A 152 8.66 22.16 25.60
CA SER A 152 10.13 22.14 25.47
C SER A 152 10.82 21.11 26.37
N LYS A 153 10.20 20.73 27.49
CA LYS A 153 10.73 19.73 28.43
C LYS A 153 10.41 18.29 28.01
N ASP A 154 9.56 18.10 27.01
CA ASP A 154 9.10 16.77 26.56
C ASP A 154 10.01 16.17 25.49
N SER A 155 11.12 16.83 25.11
CA SER A 155 12.07 16.32 24.11
C SER A 155 12.72 15.01 24.53
N GLY A 156 12.90 14.09 23.57
CA GLY A 156 13.45 12.76 23.79
C GLY A 156 12.48 11.65 23.42
N ASP A 157 12.84 10.42 23.78
CA ASP A 157 12.05 9.23 23.44
C ASP A 157 10.81 9.13 24.32
N VAL A 158 9.67 8.91 23.67
CA VAL A 158 8.38 8.69 24.30
C VAL A 158 7.98 7.24 24.09
N ARG A 159 7.53 6.59 25.18
CA ARG A 159 6.87 5.29 25.15
C ARG A 159 5.50 5.39 25.78
N LEU A 160 4.52 4.77 25.14
CA LEU A 160 3.14 4.67 25.59
C LEU A 160 2.80 3.19 25.77
N THR A 161 2.19 2.83 26.90
CA THR A 161 1.42 1.58 26.96
C THR A 161 0.00 1.89 26.54
N LEU A 162 -0.44 1.22 25.48
CA LEU A 162 -1.78 1.33 24.93
C LEU A 162 -2.58 0.09 25.34
N SER A 163 -3.89 0.26 25.50
CA SER A 163 -4.80 -0.87 25.55
C SER A 163 -5.82 -0.80 24.44
N ALA A 164 -6.16 -1.95 23.87
CA ALA A 164 -7.32 -2.12 23.01
C ALA A 164 -8.30 -3.11 23.64
N ARG A 165 -9.59 -2.89 23.42
CA ARG A 165 -10.67 -3.66 24.06
C ARG A 165 -11.60 -4.25 23.02
N MET A 166 -12.09 -5.46 23.27
CA MET A 166 -13.23 -6.05 22.58
C MET A 166 -14.18 -6.65 23.61
N GLY A 167 -15.40 -6.14 23.72
CA GLY A 167 -16.34 -6.61 24.76
C GLY A 167 -15.76 -6.40 26.16
N THR A 168 -15.43 -7.45 26.91
CA THR A 168 -14.74 -7.37 28.22
C THR A 168 -13.24 -7.67 28.13
N GLU A 169 -12.76 -8.21 27.01
CA GLU A 169 -11.37 -8.60 26.80
C GLU A 169 -10.52 -7.36 26.51
N LYS A 170 -9.31 -7.34 27.08
CA LYS A 170 -8.36 -6.23 26.97
C LYS A 170 -6.97 -6.75 26.66
N ILE A 171 -6.35 -6.16 25.65
CA ILE A 171 -4.98 -6.46 25.21
C ILE A 171 -4.13 -5.20 25.24
N PHE A 172 -2.81 -5.35 25.18
CA PHE A 172 -1.86 -4.27 25.34
C PHE A 172 -0.78 -4.30 24.24
N ALA A 173 -0.27 -3.12 23.88
CA ALA A 173 0.90 -2.94 23.03
C ALA A 173 1.67 -1.69 23.45
N GLN A 174 2.93 -1.61 23.03
CA GLN A 174 3.72 -0.39 23.14
C GLN A 174 3.57 0.46 21.88
N ALA A 175 3.60 1.78 22.05
CA ALA A 175 3.86 2.70 20.94
C ALA A 175 5.00 3.64 21.33
N SER A 176 5.87 3.94 20.37
CA SER A 176 7.01 4.82 20.60
C SER A 176 7.20 5.81 19.46
N PHE A 177 7.71 6.98 19.84
CA PHE A 177 8.16 8.03 18.94
C PHE A 177 9.12 8.95 19.69
N ASN A 178 9.84 9.79 18.94
CA ASN A 178 10.74 10.78 19.51
C ASN A 178 10.11 12.18 19.44
N VAL A 179 10.27 13.00 20.48
CA VAL A 179 9.91 14.42 20.47
C VAL A 179 11.17 15.23 20.18
N GLN A 180 11.14 16.00 19.10
CA GLN A 180 12.28 16.77 18.63
C GLN A 180 12.06 18.27 18.90
N PRO A 181 13.08 19.00 19.36
CA PRO A 181 12.98 20.45 19.49
C PRO A 181 12.74 21.10 18.13
N LYS A 182 11.82 22.05 18.07
CA LYS A 182 11.55 22.85 16.87
C LYS A 182 12.83 23.55 16.40
N GLY A 183 13.17 23.45 15.12
CA GLY A 183 14.41 23.98 14.55
C GLY A 183 15.61 23.05 14.67
N LYS A 184 15.42 21.85 15.23
CA LYS A 184 16.49 20.85 15.46
C LYS A 184 16.01 19.45 15.11
N GLU A 185 15.00 19.34 14.26
CA GLU A 185 14.51 18.04 13.80
C GLU A 185 15.63 17.25 13.11
N LYS A 186 15.77 15.98 13.49
CA LYS A 186 16.76 15.04 12.96
C LYS A 186 16.07 13.76 12.51
N VAL A 187 15.96 13.61 11.19
CA VAL A 187 15.56 12.36 10.53
C VAL A 187 16.80 11.74 9.92
N SER A 188 17.34 10.70 10.55
CA SER A 188 18.57 10.02 10.11
C SER A 188 18.33 8.78 9.25
N SER A 189 17.10 8.27 9.23
CA SER A 189 16.70 7.10 8.44
C SER A 189 15.28 7.24 7.93
N LEU A 190 14.99 6.53 6.84
CA LEU A 190 13.65 6.34 6.29
C LEU A 190 13.53 4.95 5.73
N SER A 191 12.31 4.49 5.58
CA SER A 191 12.00 3.20 4.98
C SER A 191 10.83 3.28 4.02
N VAL A 192 10.95 2.57 2.92
CA VAL A 192 9.95 2.55 1.85
C VAL A 192 9.58 1.12 1.49
N LEU A 193 8.37 0.94 0.98
CA LEU A 193 7.87 -0.30 0.43
C LEU A 193 7.34 -0.06 -0.99
N SER A 194 7.92 -0.72 -1.98
CA SER A 194 7.32 -0.86 -3.32
C SER A 194 6.31 -2.01 -3.28
N TYR A 195 5.05 -1.78 -3.64
CA TYR A 195 4.01 -2.78 -3.48
C TYR A 195 2.99 -2.75 -4.62
N ASN A 196 3.11 -3.70 -5.57
CA ASN A 196 1.98 -4.07 -6.41
C ASN A 196 0.97 -4.84 -5.54
N VAL A 197 -0.24 -4.29 -5.41
CA VAL A 197 -1.25 -4.81 -4.50
C VAL A 197 -2.29 -5.69 -5.16
N TRP A 198 -2.10 -6.09 -6.42
CA TRP A 198 -2.98 -6.98 -7.17
C TRP A 198 -4.44 -6.53 -7.20
N VAL A 199 -4.73 -5.60 -8.11
CA VAL A 199 -6.08 -5.04 -8.32
C VAL A 199 -6.69 -4.53 -7.01
N GLY A 200 -5.96 -3.67 -6.30
CA GLY A 200 -6.42 -3.06 -5.05
C GLY A 200 -6.66 -4.05 -3.92
N LEU A 201 -5.84 -5.11 -3.83
CA LEU A 201 -5.96 -6.24 -2.90
C LEU A 201 -7.22 -7.08 -3.16
N GLY A 202 -7.70 -7.11 -4.41
CA GLY A 202 -8.91 -7.82 -4.82
C GLY A 202 -8.70 -9.32 -5.07
N GLY A 203 -7.45 -9.75 -5.27
CA GLY A 203 -7.13 -11.14 -5.62
C GLY A 203 -7.28 -12.16 -4.48
N VAL A 204 -7.41 -11.72 -3.23
CA VAL A 204 -7.64 -12.60 -2.07
C VAL A 204 -8.82 -12.16 -1.22
N LYS A 205 -9.42 -13.10 -0.48
CA LYS A 205 -10.46 -12.79 0.51
C LYS A 205 -9.87 -11.94 1.61
N ASP A 206 -10.59 -10.87 1.97
CA ASP A 206 -10.21 -9.95 3.04
C ASP A 206 -8.83 -9.29 2.79
N GLY A 207 -8.52 -9.06 1.51
CA GLY A 207 -7.23 -8.55 1.06
C GLY A 207 -6.87 -7.19 1.65
N LEU A 208 -7.82 -6.26 1.81
CA LEU A 208 -7.58 -4.98 2.46
C LEU A 208 -7.04 -5.12 3.89
N ARG A 209 -7.60 -6.03 4.71
CA ARG A 209 -7.07 -6.29 6.05
C ARG A 209 -5.67 -6.89 5.95
N LYS A 210 -5.49 -7.91 5.11
CA LYS A 210 -4.20 -8.60 4.94
C LYS A 210 -3.09 -7.66 4.42
N GLY A 211 -3.40 -6.75 3.51
CA GLY A 211 -2.48 -5.74 3.00
C GLY A 211 -2.17 -4.66 4.03
N LEU A 212 -3.15 -4.23 4.83
CA LEU A 212 -2.88 -3.38 6.00
C LEU A 212 -1.93 -4.08 6.97
N GLU A 213 -2.17 -5.36 7.26
CA GLU A 213 -1.33 -6.17 8.14
C GLU A 213 0.10 -6.30 7.60
N SER A 214 0.27 -6.52 6.29
CA SER A 214 1.59 -6.62 5.69
C SER A 214 2.37 -5.29 5.76
N ILE A 215 1.71 -4.14 5.57
CA ILE A 215 2.34 -2.81 5.72
C ILE A 215 2.70 -2.52 7.18
N VAL A 216 1.81 -2.85 8.13
CA VAL A 216 2.07 -2.65 9.57
C VAL A 216 3.24 -3.51 10.03
N GLN A 217 3.31 -4.78 9.59
CA GLN A 217 4.43 -5.68 9.90
C GLN A 217 5.74 -5.27 9.20
N ALA A 218 5.66 -4.63 8.03
CA ALA A 218 6.84 -4.14 7.32
C ALA A 218 7.52 -2.98 8.06
N ASP A 219 6.78 -2.27 8.92
CA ASP A 219 7.26 -1.13 9.70
C ASP A 219 8.03 -0.13 8.83
N VAL A 220 7.32 0.41 7.83
CA VAL A 220 7.85 1.37 6.86
C VAL A 220 7.32 2.78 7.10
N ASP A 221 7.92 3.78 6.46
CA ASP A 221 7.49 5.18 6.57
C ASP A 221 6.65 5.64 5.38
N MET A 222 6.84 5.01 4.22
CA MET A 222 6.19 5.35 2.95
C MET A 222 5.92 4.08 2.15
N VAL A 223 4.85 4.07 1.36
CA VAL A 223 4.52 2.96 0.46
C VAL A 223 4.13 3.52 -0.91
N GLY A 224 4.84 3.08 -1.93
CA GLY A 224 4.40 3.18 -3.32
C GLY A 224 3.50 2.00 -3.65
N ILE A 225 2.27 2.27 -4.05
CA ILE A 225 1.21 1.30 -4.30
C ILE A 225 0.88 1.32 -5.78
N VAL A 226 1.02 0.18 -6.46
CA VAL A 226 0.62 0.03 -7.86
C VAL A 226 -0.49 -1.00 -8.00
N GLU A 227 -1.25 -0.92 -9.09
CA GLU A 227 -2.62 -1.44 -9.17
C GLU A 227 -3.52 -0.99 -8.01
N PRO A 228 -3.55 0.32 -7.69
CA PRO A 228 -3.96 0.77 -6.37
C PRO A 228 -5.44 0.55 -6.07
N GLY A 229 -6.32 0.58 -7.08
CA GLY A 229 -7.75 0.72 -6.85
C GLY A 229 -8.00 1.87 -5.87
N GLN A 230 -8.56 1.56 -4.69
CA GLN A 230 -8.83 2.54 -3.62
C GLN A 230 -7.94 2.35 -2.39
N THR A 231 -6.97 1.45 -2.52
CA THR A 231 -6.08 1.02 -1.45
C THR A 231 -5.36 2.20 -0.79
N PRO A 232 -4.80 3.20 -1.52
CA PRO A 232 -4.09 4.31 -0.90
C PRO A 232 -4.97 5.11 0.08
N GLN A 233 -6.21 5.43 -0.31
CA GLN A 233 -7.15 6.16 0.55
C GLN A 233 -7.52 5.34 1.78
N VAL A 234 -7.97 4.10 1.59
CA VAL A 234 -8.46 3.25 2.69
C VAL A 234 -7.36 2.96 3.70
N LEU A 235 -6.16 2.59 3.23
CA LEU A 235 -5.03 2.30 4.10
C LEU A 235 -4.48 3.56 4.76
N GLY A 236 -4.39 4.67 4.01
CA GLY A 236 -4.00 5.97 4.54
C GLY A 236 -4.89 6.42 5.69
N GLU A 237 -6.22 6.37 5.53
CA GLU A 237 -7.17 6.73 6.59
C GLU A 237 -7.09 5.81 7.82
N LYS A 238 -6.94 4.49 7.62
CA LYS A 238 -6.82 3.51 8.73
C LYS A 238 -5.52 3.69 9.53
N LEU A 239 -4.42 4.00 8.86
CA LEU A 239 -3.11 4.25 9.45
C LEU A 239 -2.95 5.70 9.96
N GLY A 240 -3.82 6.62 9.53
CA GLY A 240 -3.68 8.07 9.76
C GLY A 240 -2.51 8.68 8.98
N TRP A 241 -2.20 8.14 7.81
CA TRP A 241 -1.13 8.58 6.92
C TRP A 241 -1.68 9.49 5.81
N HIS A 242 -0.81 10.35 5.29
CA HIS A 242 -1.11 11.10 4.08
C HIS A 242 -1.23 10.15 2.89
N HIS A 243 -2.11 10.44 1.95
CA HIS A 243 -2.36 9.58 0.80
C HIS A 243 -2.70 10.36 -0.47
N ASP A 244 -2.38 9.77 -1.61
CA ASP A 244 -2.75 10.21 -2.96
C ASP A 244 -3.36 9.02 -3.69
N PRO A 245 -4.51 9.17 -4.37
CA PRO A 245 -5.19 8.07 -5.04
C PRO A 245 -4.35 7.42 -6.14
N ASP A 246 -3.35 8.12 -6.70
CA ASP A 246 -2.48 7.59 -7.76
C ASP A 246 -1.36 6.69 -7.23
N GLY A 247 -1.47 6.20 -5.98
CA GLY A 247 -0.63 5.12 -5.50
C GLY A 247 0.43 5.50 -4.48
N PHE A 248 0.20 6.50 -3.62
CA PHE A 248 1.20 6.85 -2.60
C PHE A 248 0.59 7.08 -1.22
N ILE A 249 1.19 6.48 -0.19
CA ILE A 249 0.89 6.77 1.21
C ILE A 249 2.17 7.04 2.01
N SER A 250 2.10 7.91 3.00
CA SER A 250 3.28 8.36 3.76
C SER A 250 2.91 8.84 5.17
N LYS A 251 3.74 8.48 6.16
CA LYS A 251 3.70 9.07 7.52
C LYS A 251 3.94 10.59 7.49
N TYR A 252 4.62 11.08 6.45
CA TYR A 252 5.04 12.46 6.27
C TYR A 252 4.18 13.19 5.23
N PRO A 253 3.95 14.50 5.39
CA PRO A 253 3.23 15.29 4.40
C PRO A 253 4.02 15.38 3.09
N PHE A 254 3.29 15.47 1.99
CA PHE A 254 3.89 15.57 0.67
C PHE A 254 3.05 16.46 -0.27
N THR A 255 3.67 16.86 -1.37
CA THR A 255 3.01 17.55 -2.48
C THR A 255 3.27 16.75 -3.75
N LYS A 256 2.22 16.50 -4.53
CA LYS A 256 2.37 15.92 -5.87
C LYS A 256 2.97 16.97 -6.81
N LEU A 257 4.03 16.59 -7.49
CA LEU A 257 4.79 17.46 -8.38
C LEU A 257 4.31 17.34 -9.82
N SER A 258 4.18 16.11 -10.29
CA SER A 258 3.74 15.78 -11.64
C SER A 258 3.32 14.32 -11.71
N SER A 259 2.71 13.95 -12.82
CA SER A 259 2.43 12.57 -13.22
C SER A 259 2.61 12.45 -14.73
N GLY A 260 2.84 11.24 -15.21
CA GLY A 260 3.01 10.93 -16.63
C GLY A 260 2.49 9.54 -16.95
N SER A 261 2.88 8.99 -18.11
CA SER A 261 2.47 7.65 -18.50
C SER A 261 3.05 6.61 -17.54
N GLY A 262 2.22 6.08 -16.65
CA GLY A 262 2.62 5.04 -15.68
C GLY A 262 3.48 5.54 -14.53
N PHE A 263 3.47 6.82 -14.17
CA PHE A 263 4.17 7.29 -12.96
C PHE A 263 3.59 8.55 -12.32
N SER A 264 3.89 8.72 -11.03
CA SER A 264 3.68 9.95 -10.26
C SER A 264 4.96 10.36 -9.52
N LEU A 265 5.21 11.68 -9.40
CA LEU A 265 6.31 12.26 -8.64
C LEU A 265 5.77 13.09 -7.47
N TYR A 266 6.38 12.92 -6.31
CA TYR A 266 6.01 13.59 -5.06
C TYR A 266 7.24 14.23 -4.42
N ARG A 267 7.05 15.36 -3.75
CA ARG A 267 8.02 15.93 -2.81
C ARG A 267 7.52 15.67 -1.40
N VAL A 268 8.28 14.91 -0.63
CA VAL A 268 7.96 14.59 0.77
C VAL A 268 8.78 15.49 1.69
N THR A 269 8.15 16.07 2.70
CA THR A 269 8.84 16.89 3.72
C THR A 269 8.94 16.10 5.02
N VAL A 270 10.17 15.77 5.42
CA VAL A 270 10.42 14.94 6.62
C VAL A 270 10.83 15.75 7.84
N ALA A 271 11.33 16.97 7.64
CA ALA A 271 11.58 17.94 8.70
C ALA A 271 11.35 19.35 8.16
N GLU A 272 10.82 20.26 8.97
CA GLU A 272 10.53 21.63 8.56
C GLU A 272 11.71 22.58 8.85
N SER A 273 12.46 22.35 9.93
CA SER A 273 13.57 23.23 10.30
C SER A 273 14.74 22.48 10.98
N PRO A 274 15.92 22.35 10.35
CA PRO A 274 16.19 22.70 8.96
C PRO A 274 15.33 21.87 8.01
N ARG A 275 14.87 22.50 6.92
CA ARG A 275 13.98 21.84 5.97
C ARG A 275 14.68 20.66 5.31
N LYS A 276 14.10 19.47 5.44
CA LYS A 276 14.61 18.23 4.85
C LYS A 276 13.53 17.56 4.00
N GLN A 277 13.87 17.31 2.74
CA GLN A 277 12.93 16.82 1.75
C GLN A 277 13.55 15.71 0.92
N LEU A 278 12.71 14.94 0.24
CA LEU A 278 13.09 13.93 -0.74
C LEU A 278 12.05 13.91 -1.86
N ILE A 279 12.51 13.49 -3.04
CA ILE A 279 11.63 13.23 -4.18
C ILE A 279 11.33 11.75 -4.23
N VAL A 280 10.05 11.42 -4.39
CA VAL A 280 9.57 10.05 -4.47
C VAL A 280 8.83 9.85 -5.80
N GLY A 281 9.29 8.89 -6.60
CA GLY A 281 8.58 8.40 -7.78
C GLY A 281 7.89 7.08 -7.50
N VAL A 282 6.65 6.96 -7.95
CA VAL A 282 5.91 5.69 -7.98
C VAL A 282 5.62 5.34 -9.43
N CYS A 283 6.09 4.18 -9.91
CA CYS A 283 5.97 3.75 -11.30
C CYS A 283 5.16 2.46 -11.43
N HIS A 284 4.20 2.44 -12.35
CA HIS A 284 3.55 1.23 -12.85
C HIS A 284 3.64 1.25 -14.37
N PHE A 285 4.65 0.58 -14.91
CA PHE A 285 4.92 0.59 -16.34
C PHE A 285 4.16 -0.52 -17.08
N ASP A 286 4.10 -0.40 -18.39
CA ASP A 286 3.31 -1.26 -19.28
C ASP A 286 3.66 -2.75 -19.12
N TYR A 287 2.63 -3.59 -18.94
CA TYR A 287 2.74 -5.02 -18.67
C TYR A 287 2.81 -5.88 -19.94
N GLN A 288 2.49 -5.30 -21.10
CA GLN A 288 2.50 -6.03 -22.37
C GLN A 288 3.92 -6.37 -22.81
N HIS A 289 4.07 -7.38 -23.67
CA HIS A 289 5.37 -7.78 -24.19
C HIS A 289 6.40 -8.18 -23.11
N TYR A 290 5.98 -9.03 -22.17
CA TYR A 290 6.85 -9.49 -21.09
C TYR A 290 7.91 -10.47 -21.61
N VAL A 291 9.15 -9.97 -21.75
CA VAL A 291 10.32 -10.66 -22.30
C VAL A 291 10.55 -12.06 -21.73
N PRO A 292 10.43 -12.30 -20.41
CA PRO A 292 10.67 -13.62 -19.83
C PRO A 292 9.75 -14.73 -20.35
N TYR A 293 8.51 -14.41 -20.78
CA TYR A 293 7.65 -15.40 -21.46
C TYR A 293 8.20 -15.80 -22.83
N LEU A 294 8.73 -14.85 -23.62
CA LEU A 294 9.33 -15.14 -24.92
C LEU A 294 10.61 -15.96 -24.78
N ALA A 295 11.41 -15.69 -23.74
CA ALA A 295 12.67 -16.39 -23.48
C ALA A 295 12.49 -17.90 -23.22
N GLN A 296 11.34 -18.34 -22.70
CA GLN A 296 11.06 -19.77 -22.50
C GLN A 296 10.81 -20.53 -23.82
N LYS A 297 10.60 -19.84 -24.94
CA LYS A 297 10.29 -20.49 -26.23
C LYS A 297 11.56 -20.98 -26.92
N LYS A 298 11.49 -22.22 -27.44
CA LYS A 298 12.60 -22.82 -28.20
C LYS A 298 12.90 -22.00 -29.46
N GLY A 299 14.17 -21.70 -29.69
CA GLY A 299 14.64 -20.96 -30.88
C GLY A 299 14.59 -19.45 -30.73
N THR A 300 14.19 -18.92 -29.56
CA THR A 300 14.28 -17.50 -29.25
C THR A 300 15.73 -17.02 -29.30
N THR A 301 15.96 -15.87 -29.93
CA THR A 301 17.28 -15.20 -29.98
C THR A 301 17.26 -13.89 -29.19
N THR A 302 18.43 -13.36 -28.85
CA THR A 302 18.56 -12.08 -28.15
C THR A 302 17.95 -10.92 -28.95
N GLU A 303 18.02 -10.95 -30.28
CA GLU A 303 17.37 -9.96 -31.15
C GLU A 303 15.85 -9.99 -31.02
N MET A 304 15.25 -11.19 -30.93
CA MET A 304 13.81 -11.34 -30.71
C MET A 304 13.40 -10.80 -29.33
N LEU A 305 14.19 -11.08 -28.29
CA LEU A 305 13.94 -10.55 -26.94
C LEU A 305 14.02 -9.01 -26.92
N MET A 306 15.01 -8.43 -27.58
CA MET A 306 15.15 -6.98 -27.69
C MET A 306 14.01 -6.36 -28.50
N ALA A 307 13.54 -7.03 -29.55
CA ALA A 307 12.37 -6.57 -30.31
C ALA A 307 11.09 -6.60 -29.44
N GLU A 308 10.91 -7.64 -28.62
CA GLU A 308 9.77 -7.76 -27.68
C GLU A 308 9.80 -6.61 -26.65
N GLU A 309 10.94 -6.34 -26.01
CA GLU A 309 11.07 -5.23 -25.05
C GLU A 309 10.74 -3.87 -25.71
N ASN A 310 11.21 -3.65 -26.94
CA ASN A 310 10.97 -2.41 -27.67
C ASN A 310 9.54 -2.28 -28.24
N ALA A 311 8.78 -3.36 -28.32
CA ALA A 311 7.37 -3.33 -28.70
C ALA A 311 6.47 -2.81 -27.55
N SER A 312 6.92 -2.94 -26.29
CA SER A 312 6.23 -2.38 -25.13
C SER A 312 6.24 -0.84 -25.11
N GLN A 313 5.41 -0.24 -24.26
CA GLN A 313 5.49 1.20 -23.98
C GLN A 313 6.62 1.55 -23.00
N ARG A 314 7.25 0.57 -22.34
CA ARG A 314 8.21 0.81 -21.25
C ARG A 314 9.37 1.72 -21.67
N PRO A 315 10.04 1.56 -22.83
CA PRO A 315 11.11 2.47 -23.25
C PRO A 315 10.68 3.94 -23.29
N ARG A 316 9.43 4.22 -23.69
CA ARG A 316 8.87 5.59 -23.67
C ARG A 316 8.63 6.05 -22.24
N GLN A 317 8.01 5.23 -21.40
CA GLN A 317 7.71 5.57 -20.00
C GLN A 317 8.98 5.85 -19.20
N TYR A 318 10.04 5.06 -19.39
CA TYR A 318 11.37 5.30 -18.83
C TYR A 318 11.92 6.68 -19.23
N ARG A 319 11.84 7.06 -20.51
CA ARG A 319 12.28 8.39 -20.98
C ARG A 319 11.44 9.52 -20.41
N GLU A 320 10.12 9.37 -20.38
CA GLU A 320 9.21 10.39 -19.82
C GLU A 320 9.45 10.60 -18.32
N PHE A 321 9.66 9.51 -17.56
CA PHE A 321 10.02 9.60 -16.15
C PHE A 321 11.32 10.37 -15.96
N VAL A 322 12.39 9.99 -16.67
CA VAL A 322 13.71 10.65 -16.53
C VAL A 322 13.61 12.12 -16.89
N ALA A 323 12.86 12.48 -17.93
CA ALA A 323 12.63 13.87 -18.31
C ALA A 323 11.89 14.65 -17.21
N ALA A 324 10.83 14.08 -16.64
CA ALA A 324 10.06 14.70 -15.56
C ALA A 324 10.88 14.82 -14.25
N ALA A 325 11.76 13.86 -13.98
CA ALA A 325 12.60 13.82 -12.78
C ALA A 325 13.91 14.61 -12.92
N ALA A 326 14.28 15.04 -14.13
CA ALA A 326 15.57 15.69 -14.43
C ALA A 326 15.90 16.89 -13.51
N PRO A 327 14.96 17.80 -13.17
CA PRO A 327 15.25 18.91 -12.25
C PRO A 327 15.71 18.45 -10.86
N TYR A 328 15.28 17.26 -10.43
CA TYR A 328 15.54 16.72 -9.10
C TYR A 328 16.76 15.80 -9.07
N LEU A 329 16.96 15.03 -10.14
CA LEU A 329 18.13 14.17 -10.31
C LEU A 329 19.46 14.95 -10.31
N ASN A 330 19.41 16.25 -10.56
CA ASN A 330 20.58 17.15 -10.52
C ASN A 330 20.74 17.89 -9.18
N ASN A 331 19.85 17.67 -8.19
CA ASN A 331 19.82 18.38 -6.91
C ASN A 331 19.78 17.43 -5.70
N THR A 332 20.36 16.23 -5.84
CA THR A 332 20.20 15.13 -4.89
C THR A 332 20.93 15.31 -3.56
N ASP A 333 21.80 16.31 -3.44
CA ASP A 333 22.47 16.67 -2.18
C ASP A 333 21.52 17.36 -1.21
N ARG A 334 20.49 18.01 -1.75
CA ARG A 334 19.41 18.67 -1.02
C ARG A 334 18.17 17.80 -0.92
N GLU A 335 17.75 17.21 -2.04
CA GLU A 335 16.55 16.38 -2.15
C GLU A 335 16.92 15.03 -2.78
N PRO A 336 17.35 14.03 -2.00
CA PRO A 336 17.60 12.71 -2.55
C PRO A 336 16.34 12.16 -3.23
N VAL A 337 16.55 11.34 -4.25
CA VAL A 337 15.49 10.75 -5.07
C VAL A 337 15.34 9.28 -4.71
N VAL A 338 14.10 8.82 -4.52
CA VAL A 338 13.72 7.41 -4.44
C VAL A 338 12.70 7.15 -5.53
N VAL A 339 12.85 6.07 -6.29
CA VAL A 339 11.89 5.65 -7.31
C VAL A 339 11.51 4.22 -6.99
N MET A 340 10.23 3.92 -6.88
CA MET A 340 9.75 2.59 -6.56
C MET A 340 8.56 2.22 -7.43
N GLY A 341 8.30 0.92 -7.60
CA GLY A 341 7.14 0.47 -8.35
C GLY A 341 7.31 -0.90 -8.97
N ASP A 342 6.34 -1.22 -9.82
CA ASP A 342 6.34 -2.37 -10.73
C ASP A 342 6.67 -1.86 -12.13
N PHE A 343 7.80 -2.31 -12.66
CA PHE A 343 8.32 -1.87 -13.94
C PHE A 343 7.95 -2.82 -15.07
N ASN A 344 7.33 -3.98 -14.76
CA ASN A 344 6.93 -5.01 -15.73
C ASN A 344 8.07 -5.45 -16.68
N THR A 345 9.31 -5.30 -16.25
CA THR A 345 10.50 -5.69 -17.01
C THR A 345 11.64 -6.02 -16.07
N ALA A 346 12.50 -6.94 -16.48
CA ALA A 346 13.68 -7.32 -15.71
C ALA A 346 14.80 -6.28 -15.86
N SER A 347 15.92 -6.51 -15.17
CA SER A 347 17.08 -5.63 -15.21
C SER A 347 18.25 -6.27 -15.95
N HIS A 348 19.04 -5.42 -16.64
CA HIS A 348 20.36 -5.81 -17.17
C HIS A 348 21.31 -6.32 -16.07
N LEU A 349 21.08 -5.94 -14.81
CA LEU A 349 21.84 -6.43 -13.66
C LEU A 349 21.47 -7.85 -13.22
N ASP A 350 20.30 -8.36 -13.61
CA ASP A 350 19.88 -9.73 -13.32
C ASP A 350 20.16 -10.66 -14.52
N TRP A 351 19.84 -10.21 -15.73
CA TRP A 351 20.01 -10.96 -16.98
C TRP A 351 21.43 -10.82 -17.57
N THR A 352 22.42 -11.23 -16.77
CA THR A 352 23.84 -11.20 -17.17
C THR A 352 24.28 -12.50 -17.82
N GLU A 353 25.39 -12.49 -18.56
CA GLU A 353 25.97 -13.71 -19.15
C GLU A 353 26.29 -14.77 -18.08
N ALA A 354 26.78 -14.34 -16.91
CA ALA A 354 27.06 -15.23 -15.79
C ALA A 354 25.80 -15.86 -15.18
N ASN A 355 24.66 -15.18 -15.27
CA ASN A 355 23.39 -15.62 -14.68
C ASN A 355 22.39 -16.19 -15.70
N ARG A 356 22.76 -16.28 -16.98
CA ARG A 356 21.82 -16.63 -18.08
C ARG A 356 21.12 -17.98 -17.90
N LYS A 357 21.70 -18.93 -17.16
CA LYS A 357 21.07 -20.22 -16.85
C LYS A 357 19.76 -20.07 -16.08
N ASN A 358 19.63 -19.02 -15.26
CA ASN A 358 18.40 -18.70 -14.54
C ASN A 358 17.37 -17.95 -15.40
N HIS A 359 17.73 -17.57 -16.63
CA HIS A 359 16.90 -16.81 -17.57
C HIS A 359 16.79 -17.53 -18.92
N ALA A 360 16.48 -18.83 -18.88
CA ALA A 360 16.31 -19.70 -20.05
C ALA A 360 17.52 -19.73 -21.02
N GLY A 361 18.72 -19.46 -20.51
CA GLY A 361 19.95 -19.43 -21.31
C GLY A 361 20.26 -18.08 -21.95
N HIS A 362 19.53 -17.02 -21.62
CA HIS A 362 19.68 -15.69 -22.21
C HIS A 362 20.28 -14.65 -21.25
N ALA A 363 21.04 -13.73 -21.84
CA ALA A 363 21.43 -12.46 -21.22
C ALA A 363 20.89 -11.33 -22.09
N LEU A 364 20.47 -10.22 -21.48
CA LEU A 364 19.86 -9.10 -22.20
C LEU A 364 20.13 -7.78 -21.50
N ASP A 365 20.61 -6.80 -22.25
CA ASP A 365 20.80 -5.43 -21.82
C ASP A 365 19.48 -4.65 -21.86
N PHE A 366 18.64 -4.81 -20.82
CA PHE A 366 17.35 -4.14 -20.75
C PHE A 366 17.49 -2.60 -20.79
N PRO A 367 17.00 -1.92 -21.85
CA PRO A 367 17.27 -0.50 -22.09
C PRO A 367 16.69 0.42 -21.03
N GLY A 368 15.56 0.06 -20.41
CA GLY A 368 14.93 0.83 -19.35
C GLY A 368 15.79 0.92 -18.08
N SER A 369 16.21 -0.23 -17.56
CA SER A 369 17.09 -0.30 -16.39
C SER A 369 18.45 0.38 -16.64
N ILE A 370 19.02 0.26 -17.84
CA ILE A 370 20.23 0.99 -18.25
C ILE A 370 19.99 2.50 -18.30
N LEU A 371 18.81 2.96 -18.76
CA LEU A 371 18.50 4.38 -18.80
C LEU A 371 18.45 4.99 -17.39
N PHE A 372 17.86 4.29 -16.43
CA PHE A 372 17.86 4.73 -15.03
C PHE A 372 19.28 4.76 -14.43
N GLU A 373 20.10 3.75 -14.69
CA GLU A 373 21.51 3.75 -14.29
C GLU A 373 22.24 4.97 -14.88
N LYS A 374 22.07 5.25 -16.17
CA LYS A 374 22.65 6.43 -16.84
C LYS A 374 22.13 7.75 -16.29
N ALA A 375 20.93 7.79 -15.72
CA ALA A 375 20.39 8.94 -15.00
C ALA A 375 20.99 9.11 -13.58
N GLY A 376 21.86 8.17 -13.16
CA GLY A 376 22.53 8.13 -11.87
C GLY A 376 21.70 7.50 -10.76
N LEU A 377 20.60 6.83 -11.09
CA LEU A 377 19.82 6.04 -10.13
C LEU A 377 20.51 4.69 -9.92
N ILE A 378 20.74 4.32 -8.66
CA ILE A 378 21.22 2.98 -8.31
C ILE A 378 20.06 2.06 -7.98
N ASP A 379 20.13 0.80 -8.40
CA ASP A 379 19.26 -0.28 -7.92
C ASP A 379 19.66 -0.62 -6.48
N THR A 380 18.78 -0.34 -5.51
CA THR A 380 19.11 -0.51 -4.09
C THR A 380 19.26 -1.98 -3.70
N TYR A 381 18.55 -2.89 -4.37
CA TYR A 381 18.66 -4.32 -4.11
C TYR A 381 20.00 -4.84 -4.61
N ARG A 382 20.37 -4.56 -5.87
CA ARG A 382 21.67 -5.02 -6.42
C ARG A 382 22.88 -4.34 -5.80
N THR A 383 22.72 -3.11 -5.30
CA THR A 383 23.77 -2.46 -4.52
C THR A 383 24.13 -3.23 -3.24
N LEU A 384 23.14 -3.87 -2.61
CA LEU A 384 23.33 -4.62 -1.36
C LEU A 384 23.49 -6.14 -1.59
N HIS A 385 23.00 -6.64 -2.73
CA HIS A 385 23.04 -8.03 -3.15
C HIS A 385 23.59 -8.13 -4.58
N PRO A 386 24.92 -7.99 -4.77
CA PRO A 386 25.50 -7.83 -6.10
C PRO A 386 25.48 -9.09 -6.97
N ASP A 387 25.31 -10.28 -6.37
CA ASP A 387 25.28 -11.55 -7.10
C ASP A 387 23.81 -11.96 -7.41
N PRO A 388 23.35 -11.88 -8.67
CA PRO A 388 21.98 -12.22 -9.04
C PRO A 388 21.72 -13.73 -9.05
N ALA A 389 22.74 -14.59 -9.11
CA ALA A 389 22.55 -16.04 -9.02
C ALA A 389 22.33 -16.48 -7.57
N LYS A 390 23.04 -15.85 -6.63
CA LYS A 390 22.91 -16.15 -5.19
C LYS A 390 21.63 -15.55 -4.60
N ASP A 391 21.37 -14.28 -4.92
CA ASP A 391 20.28 -13.51 -4.34
C ASP A 391 19.37 -13.01 -5.48
N PRO A 392 18.57 -13.86 -6.13
CA PRO A 392 17.85 -13.51 -7.37
C PRO A 392 16.78 -12.42 -7.16
N GLY A 393 16.27 -12.26 -5.93
CA GLY A 393 15.37 -11.17 -5.60
C GLY A 393 14.03 -11.23 -6.34
N VAL A 394 13.56 -12.43 -6.71
CA VAL A 394 12.31 -12.67 -7.43
C VAL A 394 11.14 -11.95 -6.76
N THR A 395 10.46 -11.07 -7.49
CA THR A 395 9.25 -10.36 -7.03
C THR A 395 8.00 -10.82 -7.74
N TRP A 396 8.11 -11.23 -8.99
CA TRP A 396 7.04 -11.87 -9.75
C TRP A 396 7.38 -13.35 -9.94
N SER A 397 6.61 -14.32 -9.46
CA SER A 397 5.55 -14.22 -8.45
C SER A 397 5.90 -15.08 -7.23
N PRO A 398 5.56 -14.68 -5.99
CA PRO A 398 5.67 -15.53 -4.81
C PRO A 398 4.57 -16.60 -4.72
N ILE A 399 3.46 -16.48 -5.47
CA ILE A 399 2.30 -17.39 -5.36
C ILE A 399 2.10 -18.29 -6.59
N TYR A 400 2.67 -17.94 -7.74
CA TYR A 400 2.73 -18.81 -8.92
C TYR A 400 4.17 -19.28 -9.15
N VAL A 401 4.43 -20.57 -8.91
CA VAL A 401 5.79 -21.10 -8.76
C VAL A 401 6.17 -22.26 -9.68
N GLY A 402 5.29 -22.64 -10.60
CA GLY A 402 5.54 -23.72 -11.56
C GLY A 402 6.19 -23.23 -12.85
N ASP A 403 5.38 -22.99 -13.88
CA ASP A 403 5.84 -22.62 -15.24
C ASP A 403 6.00 -21.10 -15.44
N GLU A 404 5.62 -20.31 -14.43
CA GLU A 404 5.78 -18.86 -14.45
C GLU A 404 7.27 -18.49 -14.58
N PRO A 405 7.69 -17.68 -15.58
CA PRO A 405 9.04 -17.17 -15.67
C PRO A 405 9.23 -16.10 -14.60
N ARG A 406 9.58 -16.59 -13.40
CA ARG A 406 9.68 -15.80 -12.18
C ARG A 406 10.92 -14.90 -12.22
N ASP A 407 10.70 -13.59 -12.16
CA ASP A 407 11.74 -12.58 -12.32
C ASP A 407 11.60 -11.46 -11.29
N ARG A 408 12.61 -10.59 -11.25
CA ARG A 408 12.57 -9.38 -10.42
C ARG A 408 12.13 -8.20 -11.29
N ILE A 409 10.89 -7.75 -11.10
CA ILE A 409 10.27 -6.67 -11.88
C ILE A 409 9.78 -5.50 -11.02
N ASP A 410 9.76 -5.69 -9.70
CA ASP A 410 9.51 -4.64 -8.73
C ASP A 410 10.84 -4.13 -8.19
N PHE A 411 11.01 -2.82 -8.15
CA PHE A 411 12.29 -2.21 -7.79
C PHE A 411 12.13 -1.05 -6.81
N VAL A 412 13.21 -0.80 -6.06
CA VAL A 412 13.46 0.48 -5.42
C VAL A 412 14.81 0.98 -5.93
N TYR A 413 14.79 2.07 -6.70
CA TYR A 413 15.96 2.83 -7.11
C TYR A 413 16.18 4.04 -6.21
N SER A 414 17.41 4.53 -6.11
CA SER A 414 17.68 5.77 -5.38
C SER A 414 18.84 6.57 -5.97
N LYS A 415 18.89 7.87 -5.68
CA LYS A 415 20.03 8.74 -5.96
C LYS A 415 20.22 9.75 -4.83
N GLY A 416 21.46 9.85 -4.34
CA GLY A 416 21.87 10.77 -3.29
C GLY A 416 23.23 10.37 -2.74
N GLU A 417 24.12 11.35 -2.55
CA GLU A 417 25.47 11.07 -2.06
C GLU A 417 25.45 10.60 -0.62
N ARG A 418 24.76 11.33 0.27
CA ARG A 418 24.65 11.00 1.69
C ARG A 418 23.46 10.12 2.03
N PHE A 419 22.51 9.94 1.13
CA PHE A 419 21.33 9.10 1.37
C PHE A 419 21.54 7.72 0.76
N LYS A 420 21.86 6.72 1.59
CA LYS A 420 22.27 5.39 1.13
C LYS A 420 21.33 4.30 1.62
N PRO A 421 21.04 3.28 0.79
CA PRO A 421 20.36 2.08 1.26
C PRO A 421 21.25 1.37 2.29
N ARG A 422 20.63 0.85 3.35
CA ARG A 422 21.25 0.05 4.41
C ARG A 422 20.73 -1.39 4.39
N GLU A 423 19.48 -1.57 4.01
CA GLU A 423 18.80 -2.86 3.86
C GLU A 423 17.89 -2.76 2.64
N SER A 424 17.87 -3.78 1.80
CA SER A 424 16.88 -3.95 0.74
C SER A 424 16.55 -5.44 0.64
N LYS A 425 15.26 -5.80 0.60
CA LYS A 425 14.84 -7.19 0.53
C LYS A 425 13.49 -7.35 -0.16
N VAL A 426 13.31 -8.52 -0.77
CA VAL A 426 12.00 -9.02 -1.13
C VAL A 426 11.20 -9.27 0.16
N TYR A 427 9.98 -8.75 0.21
CA TYR A 427 9.12 -8.78 1.37
C TYR A 427 7.79 -9.44 1.03
N VAL A 428 7.50 -10.51 1.76
CA VAL A 428 6.20 -11.15 1.83
C VAL A 428 5.89 -11.46 3.29
N THR A 429 4.61 -11.45 3.67
CA THR A 429 4.18 -12.20 4.84
C THR A 429 4.15 -13.70 4.50
N LYS A 430 3.53 -14.54 5.31
CA LYS A 430 3.42 -15.96 5.00
C LYS A 430 2.63 -16.17 3.70
N VAL A 431 3.20 -16.98 2.80
CA VAL A 431 2.49 -17.54 1.64
C VAL A 431 2.11 -18.98 1.99
N GLU A 432 0.83 -19.25 2.15
CA GLU A 432 0.34 -20.58 2.57
C GLU A 432 0.19 -21.55 1.40
N SER A 433 -0.21 -21.02 0.24
CA SER A 433 -0.53 -21.80 -0.95
C SER A 433 0.11 -21.17 -2.17
N THR A 434 0.59 -22.03 -3.07
CA THR A 434 1.09 -21.64 -4.38
C THR A 434 0.34 -22.42 -5.46
N ALA A 435 0.25 -21.86 -6.66
CA ALA A 435 -0.24 -22.53 -7.86
C ALA A 435 0.91 -22.73 -8.85
N SER A 436 0.76 -23.66 -9.78
CA SER A 436 1.79 -23.94 -10.78
C SER A 436 1.82 -22.91 -11.90
N SER A 437 0.67 -22.39 -12.34
CA SER A 437 0.57 -21.55 -13.54
C SER A 437 -0.52 -20.51 -13.42
N TRP A 438 -0.25 -19.29 -13.87
CA TRP A 438 -1.23 -18.22 -14.01
C TRP A 438 -2.27 -18.53 -15.11
N LEU A 439 -1.80 -19.08 -16.23
CA LEU A 439 -2.64 -19.41 -17.38
C LEU A 439 -3.54 -20.62 -17.09
N ALA A 440 -3.02 -21.64 -16.40
CA ALA A 440 -3.80 -22.84 -16.08
C ALA A 440 -4.96 -22.57 -15.11
N THR A 441 -4.92 -21.46 -14.35
CA THR A 441 -6.02 -21.06 -13.46
C THR A 441 -7.03 -20.11 -14.14
N GLY A 442 -6.93 -19.92 -15.47
CA GLY A 442 -7.83 -19.07 -16.23
C GLY A 442 -7.65 -17.59 -15.89
N ASN A 443 -6.43 -17.17 -15.58
CA ASN A 443 -6.09 -15.83 -15.11
C ASN A 443 -6.83 -15.40 -13.83
N GLY A 444 -7.15 -16.38 -12.97
CA GLY A 444 -7.86 -16.16 -11.72
C GLY A 444 -7.19 -16.85 -10.54
N ALA A 445 -7.37 -16.27 -9.36
CA ALA A 445 -6.97 -16.90 -8.10
C ALA A 445 -7.82 -18.15 -7.85
N THR A 446 -7.18 -19.31 -7.64
CA THR A 446 -7.87 -20.50 -7.12
C THR A 446 -8.39 -20.25 -5.71
N GLU A 447 -9.29 -21.09 -5.21
CA GLU A 447 -9.80 -20.97 -3.85
C GLU A 447 -8.69 -21.00 -2.79
N ALA A 448 -7.66 -21.83 -2.99
CA ALA A 448 -6.50 -21.89 -2.09
C ALA A 448 -5.72 -20.56 -2.10
N ILE A 449 -5.44 -20.01 -3.28
CA ILE A 449 -4.75 -18.72 -3.44
C ILE A 449 -5.57 -17.59 -2.79
N ARG A 450 -6.89 -17.56 -2.99
CA ARG A 450 -7.77 -16.57 -2.38
C ARG A 450 -7.75 -16.58 -0.85
N ASN A 451 -7.30 -17.68 -0.23
CA ASN A 451 -7.23 -17.83 1.22
C ASN A 451 -5.85 -17.47 1.81
N ASN A 452 -4.82 -17.22 0.98
CA ASN A 452 -3.48 -16.81 1.46
C ASN A 452 -3.52 -15.57 2.35
N THR A 453 -2.61 -15.50 3.33
CA THR A 453 -2.41 -14.31 4.16
C THR A 453 -1.58 -13.26 3.45
N TRP A 454 -0.63 -13.64 2.60
CA TRP A 454 -0.06 -12.73 1.60
C TRP A 454 -1.12 -12.39 0.54
N PRO A 455 -1.45 -11.10 0.33
CA PRO A 455 -2.62 -10.72 -0.46
C PRO A 455 -2.34 -10.32 -1.91
N SER A 456 -1.11 -10.51 -2.40
CA SER A 456 -0.68 -10.09 -3.73
C SER A 456 -0.01 -11.23 -4.50
N ASP A 457 -0.08 -11.17 -5.81
CA ASP A 457 0.67 -11.98 -6.76
C ASP A 457 2.09 -11.46 -7.02
N HIS A 458 2.44 -10.28 -6.50
CA HIS A 458 3.81 -9.80 -6.39
C HIS A 458 4.32 -9.92 -4.96
N ALA A 459 5.63 -10.05 -4.80
CA ALA A 459 6.32 -9.74 -3.55
C ALA A 459 6.66 -8.25 -3.53
N ALA A 460 6.55 -7.62 -2.37
CA ALA A 460 6.93 -6.22 -2.22
C ALA A 460 8.47 -6.07 -2.12
N VAL A 461 8.98 -4.87 -2.34
CA VAL A 461 10.41 -4.54 -2.11
C VAL A 461 10.51 -3.55 -0.96
N LEU A 462 11.08 -4.00 0.16
CA LEU A 462 11.32 -3.17 1.33
C LEU A 462 12.75 -2.65 1.27
N THR A 463 12.92 -1.33 1.32
CA THR A 463 14.26 -0.71 1.43
C THR A 463 14.32 0.27 2.59
N ARG A 464 15.35 0.14 3.43
CA ARG A 464 15.68 1.07 4.51
C ARG A 464 16.91 1.88 4.16
N PHE A 465 16.82 3.18 4.35
CA PHE A 465 17.86 4.14 4.06
C PHE A 465 18.39 4.78 5.35
N ARG A 466 19.62 5.29 5.25
CA ARG A 466 20.20 6.19 6.24
C ARG A 466 20.85 7.39 5.56
N TRP A 467 20.81 8.53 6.23
CA TRP A 467 21.72 9.63 5.93
C TRP A 467 23.06 9.37 6.61
N LEU A 468 24.12 9.38 5.81
CA LEU A 468 25.49 9.42 6.29
C LEU A 468 25.77 10.80 6.91
N PRO A 469 26.67 10.88 7.91
CA PRO A 469 27.07 12.12 8.57
C PRO A 469 27.46 13.26 7.62
#